data_AF-A0A5M8PT95-F1
#
_entry.id   AF-A0A5M8PT95-F1
#
_cell.length_a   1.000
_cell.length_b   1.000
_cell.length_c   1.000
_cell.angle_alpha   90.00
_cell.angle_beta   90.00
_cell.angle_gamma   90.00
#
_symmetry.space_group_name_H-M   'P 1'
#
loop_
_entity.id
_entity.type
_entity.pdbx_description
1 polymer ?
#
loop_
_entity_poly.entity_id
_entity_poly.type
_entity_poly.pdbx_seq_one_letter_code
_entity_poly.pdbx_strand_id
1 'polypeptide(L)'
;MRERITFIHEAEDTFSPDQLQVRNDSLNIKSLMATREDRFTFSPQELPQELWQVLKQCHELHIRWVSPKQYSSILPFVSRASPGLNLFFTPRQNRSVDQLCPLLQKIFGLQLKCSTPENTFTGLPVVSERFASSAAFQYHQMLPSLVDLTSYIQQKICPASDPACSAKTATIHSADYVDIDYDAISQSLVLSVFRHASPGPGIWDETLQKSGSSANIEVGVLANEKPIEPEHLSLGGFLTVIGEDGKPSPTKWGSAMLLELAPPPSSAGSENPGSRKHAWHADIPLHLRYLRPAAGGVTEVEVPWPVVFWACAAEEGSKMSVNPFDRVNLGYDGLFGPRTMFYHLEPDATGSAGSLVERLAVPVLDLDRAGWVEQGTVAAVVMGALWVCWKLLGVVRGRGETGYKTEEKMQ
;
A
#
# COMPACT_ATOMS: atom_id res chain seq x y z
N MET A 1 3.74 14.84 17.37
CA MET A 1 2.98 13.96 16.49
C MET A 1 3.15 14.56 15.13
N ARG A 2 3.64 13.80 14.14
CA ARG A 2 3.71 14.29 12.77
C ARG A 2 2.40 13.97 12.08
N GLU A 3 1.89 14.91 11.31
CA GLU A 3 0.64 14.76 10.60
C GLU A 3 0.86 14.98 9.11
N ARG A 4 0.36 14.05 8.31
CA ARG A 4 0.30 14.17 6.87
C ARG A 4 -1.12 13.93 6.40
N ILE A 5 -1.65 14.83 5.58
CA ILE A 5 -2.95 14.67 4.92
C ILE A 5 -2.68 14.57 3.43
N THR A 6 -3.17 13.51 2.80
CA THR A 6 -3.02 13.30 1.36
C THR A 6 -4.39 13.21 0.71
N PHE A 7 -4.65 14.10 -0.24
CA PHE A 7 -5.80 14.06 -1.12
C PHE A 7 -5.39 13.48 -2.46
N ILE A 8 -6.15 12.50 -2.96
CA ILE A 8 -6.00 11.99 -4.33
C ILE A 8 -7.29 12.26 -5.09
N HIS A 9 -7.21 13.10 -6.12
CA HIS A 9 -8.31 13.36 -7.05
C HIS A 9 -8.12 12.59 -8.35
N GLU A 10 -9.22 12.35 -9.07
CA GLU A 10 -9.18 11.76 -10.41
C GLU A 10 -8.73 12.85 -11.41
N ALA A 11 -7.60 12.64 -12.12
CA ALA A 11 -7.13 13.52 -13.21
C ALA A 11 -7.93 13.23 -14.50
N GLU A 12 -8.13 14.11 -15.49
CA GLU A 12 -7.64 15.45 -15.86
C GLU A 12 -8.80 16.50 -15.80
N ASP A 13 -8.49 17.81 -15.88
CA ASP A 13 -9.44 18.96 -15.95
C ASP A 13 -10.32 19.31 -14.73
N THR A 14 -10.25 18.56 -13.63
CA THR A 14 -11.11 18.78 -12.44
C THR A 14 -10.48 19.61 -11.32
N PHE A 15 -9.14 19.79 -11.33
CA PHE A 15 -8.40 20.49 -10.27
C PHE A 15 -7.82 21.83 -10.77
N SER A 16 -8.06 22.90 -10.01
CA SER A 16 -7.41 24.20 -10.20
C SER A 16 -6.59 24.55 -8.96
N PRO A 17 -5.34 25.04 -9.10
CA PRO A 17 -4.54 25.51 -7.97
C PRO A 17 -5.24 26.55 -7.09
N ASP A 18 -6.19 27.32 -7.64
CA ASP A 18 -6.98 28.33 -6.91
C ASP A 18 -7.90 27.72 -5.83
N GLN A 19 -8.16 26.42 -5.90
CA GLN A 19 -8.88 25.66 -4.88
C GLN A 19 -8.07 25.53 -3.59
N LEU A 20 -6.75 25.75 -3.64
CA LEU A 20 -5.84 25.68 -2.51
C LEU A 20 -5.32 27.08 -2.17
N GLN A 21 -5.74 27.61 -1.02
CA GLN A 21 -5.25 28.89 -0.52
C GLN A 21 -4.40 28.65 0.73
N VAL A 22 -3.08 28.67 0.54
CA VAL A 22 -2.10 28.59 1.64
C VAL A 22 -2.02 29.95 2.33
N ARG A 23 -2.12 29.94 3.66
CA ARG A 23 -1.83 31.07 4.55
C ARG A 23 -0.74 30.64 5.53
N ASN A 24 -0.21 31.58 6.30
CA ASN A 24 0.91 31.34 7.21
C ASN A 24 0.69 30.16 8.16
N ASP A 25 -0.52 29.93 8.66
CA ASP A 25 -0.85 28.90 9.65
C ASP A 25 -2.01 27.98 9.22
N SER A 26 -2.47 28.11 7.97
CA SER A 26 -3.64 27.38 7.51
C SER A 26 -3.63 27.10 6.02
N LEU A 27 -4.28 26.01 5.61
CA LEU A 27 -4.60 25.72 4.22
C LEU A 27 -6.13 25.67 4.07
N ASN A 28 -6.67 26.55 3.24
CA ASN A 28 -8.07 26.52 2.86
C ASN A 28 -8.23 25.73 1.56
N ILE A 29 -9.12 24.73 1.58
CA ILE A 29 -9.44 23.84 0.47
C ILE A 29 -10.87 24.14 0.06
N LYS A 30 -11.11 24.46 -1.22
CA LYS A 30 -12.45 24.78 -1.74
C LYS A 30 -12.87 23.80 -2.82
N SER A 31 -14.05 23.22 -2.62
CA SER A 31 -14.74 22.41 -3.62
C SER A 31 -13.88 21.30 -4.23
N LEU A 32 -13.08 20.62 -3.40
CA LEU A 32 -12.18 19.55 -3.86
C LEU A 32 -12.90 18.20 -3.83
N MET A 33 -13.08 17.57 -4.99
CA MET A 33 -13.56 16.19 -5.09
C MET A 33 -12.36 15.25 -5.11
N ALA A 34 -12.08 14.62 -3.97
CA ALA A 34 -10.92 13.76 -3.80
C ALA A 34 -11.16 12.71 -2.72
N THR A 35 -10.45 11.58 -2.83
CA THR A 35 -10.23 10.70 -1.69
C THR A 35 -9.21 11.35 -0.75
N ARG A 36 -9.26 11.01 0.55
CA ARG A 36 -8.42 11.60 1.60
C ARG A 36 -7.87 10.53 2.52
N GLU A 37 -6.57 10.56 2.79
CA GLU A 37 -5.91 9.81 3.85
C GLU A 37 -5.28 10.77 4.86
N ASP A 38 -5.64 10.60 6.13
CA ASP A 38 -4.96 11.27 7.25
C ASP A 38 -4.01 10.29 7.91
N ARG A 39 -2.71 10.61 7.91
CA ARG A 39 -1.67 9.81 8.51
C ARG A 39 -1.05 10.54 9.70
N PHE A 40 -1.17 9.94 10.88
CA PHE A 40 -0.59 10.43 12.13
C PHE A 40 0.54 9.53 12.56
N THR A 41 1.72 10.09 12.81
CA THR A 41 2.87 9.36 13.34
C THR A 41 3.15 9.83 14.76
N PHE A 42 3.03 8.90 15.70
CA PHE A 42 3.22 9.12 17.12
C PHE A 42 4.57 8.58 17.57
N SER A 43 5.29 9.41 18.31
CA SER A 43 6.48 8.99 19.05
C SER A 43 6.08 8.33 20.39
N PRO A 44 6.96 7.54 21.01
CA PRO A 44 6.67 6.88 22.29
C PRO A 44 6.18 7.79 23.42
N GLN A 45 6.63 9.04 23.44
CA GLN A 45 6.29 10.04 24.45
C GLN A 45 4.85 10.56 24.31
N GLU A 46 4.25 10.39 23.13
CA GLU A 46 2.93 10.91 22.76
C GLU A 46 1.84 9.85 22.91
N LEU A 47 2.22 8.61 23.23
CA LEU A 47 1.30 7.50 23.43
C LEU A 47 0.97 7.31 24.92
N PRO A 48 -0.26 6.90 25.25
CA PRO A 48 -0.61 6.48 26.59
C PRO A 48 0.35 5.38 27.09
N GLN A 49 0.80 5.47 28.34
CA GLN A 49 1.76 4.52 28.91
C GLN A 49 1.28 3.07 28.77
N GLU A 50 -0.02 2.82 28.94
CA GLU A 50 -0.61 1.48 28.79
C GLU A 50 -0.44 0.91 27.38
N LEU A 51 -0.63 1.72 26.35
CA LEU A 51 -0.44 1.33 24.95
C LEU A 51 1.04 1.03 24.68
N TRP A 52 1.92 1.92 25.13
CA TRP A 52 3.36 1.78 24.90
C TRP A 52 3.98 0.54 25.58
N GLN A 53 3.50 0.16 26.77
CA GLN A 53 4.00 -1.04 27.46
C GLN A 53 3.71 -2.33 26.67
N VAL A 54 2.56 -2.42 26.00
CA VAL A 54 2.22 -3.55 25.15
C VAL A 54 3.02 -3.51 23.85
N LEU A 55 3.10 -2.36 23.18
CA LEU A 55 3.84 -2.22 21.93
C LEU A 55 5.31 -2.64 22.06
N LYS A 56 5.96 -2.34 23.19
CA LYS A 56 7.35 -2.77 23.49
C LYS A 56 7.57 -4.29 23.44
N GLN A 57 6.51 -5.07 23.65
CA GLN A 57 6.52 -6.53 23.63
C GLN A 57 6.29 -7.09 22.22
N CYS A 58 5.81 -6.26 21.30
CA CYS A 58 5.65 -6.61 19.88
C CYS A 58 6.95 -6.36 19.12
N HIS A 59 7.28 -7.23 18.17
CA HIS A 59 8.25 -6.91 17.12
C HIS A 59 7.59 -6.03 16.06
N GLU A 60 6.39 -6.43 15.65
CA GLU A 60 5.52 -5.70 14.73
C GLU A 60 4.05 -5.97 15.11
N LEU A 61 3.21 -4.96 14.91
CA LEU A 61 1.78 -5.03 15.10
C LEU A 61 1.09 -4.20 14.02
N HIS A 62 0.30 -4.85 13.19
CA HIS A 62 -0.49 -4.23 12.14
C HIS A 62 -1.95 -4.52 12.40
N ILE A 63 -2.75 -3.46 12.53
CA ILE A 63 -4.19 -3.53 12.67
C ILE A 63 -4.78 -2.90 11.42
N ARG A 64 -5.73 -3.60 10.79
CA ARG A 64 -6.44 -3.16 9.60
C ARG A 64 -7.93 -3.30 9.85
N TRP A 65 -8.61 -2.18 10.02
CA TRP A 65 -10.06 -2.17 10.09
C TRP A 65 -10.64 -1.74 8.75
N VAL A 66 -11.60 -2.50 8.23
CA VAL A 66 -12.31 -2.16 6.99
C VAL A 66 -13.81 -2.09 7.27
N SER A 67 -14.44 -1.01 6.80
CA SER A 67 -15.87 -0.77 6.94
C SER A 67 -16.69 -1.83 6.18
N PRO A 68 -17.86 -2.23 6.70
CA PRO A 68 -18.81 -3.06 5.94
C PRO A 68 -19.51 -2.30 4.81
N LYS A 69 -19.36 -0.97 4.75
CA LYS A 69 -19.96 -0.15 3.71
C LYS A 69 -19.15 -0.26 2.42
N GLN A 70 -19.85 -0.21 1.29
CA GLN A 70 -19.19 -0.18 -0.01
C GLN A 70 -18.53 1.19 -0.23
N TYR A 71 -17.30 1.19 -0.74
CA TYR A 71 -16.56 2.37 -1.14
C TYR A 71 -15.73 2.10 -2.38
N SER A 72 -15.33 3.16 -3.09
CA SER A 72 -14.38 3.08 -4.20
C SER A 72 -12.96 3.36 -3.70
N SER A 73 -12.01 2.52 -4.08
CA SER A 73 -10.58 2.76 -3.80
C SER A 73 -9.91 3.38 -5.02
N ILE A 74 -9.03 4.35 -4.82
CA ILE A 74 -8.16 4.89 -5.86
C ILE A 74 -6.71 4.53 -5.55
N LEU A 75 -5.89 4.24 -6.57
CA LEU A 75 -4.45 4.10 -6.38
C LEU A 75 -3.86 5.44 -5.87
N PRO A 76 -2.85 5.41 -4.98
CA PRO A 76 -2.12 4.24 -4.45
C PRO A 76 -2.75 3.61 -3.19
N PHE A 77 -3.92 4.08 -2.75
CA PHE A 77 -4.57 3.62 -1.52
C PHE A 77 -5.22 2.24 -1.70
N VAL A 78 -4.53 1.18 -1.26
CA VAL A 78 -4.91 -0.21 -1.55
C VAL A 78 -5.01 -1.12 -0.32
N SER A 79 -5.34 -0.59 0.86
CA SER A 79 -5.67 -1.43 2.02
C SER A 79 -6.97 -2.21 1.79
N ARG A 80 -6.88 -3.30 1.02
CA ARG A 80 -7.98 -4.17 0.63
C ARG A 80 -7.96 -5.40 1.54
N ALA A 81 -8.75 -5.34 2.60
CA ALA A 81 -9.03 -6.49 3.47
C ALA A 81 -10.53 -6.76 3.53
N SER A 82 -10.91 -7.93 4.04
CA SER A 82 -12.32 -8.21 4.34
C SER A 82 -12.84 -7.28 5.44
N PRO A 83 -14.13 -6.90 5.40
CA PRO A 83 -14.73 -6.07 6.45
C PRO A 83 -14.51 -6.61 7.87
N GLY A 84 -14.42 -5.69 8.81
CA GLY A 84 -14.10 -5.95 10.21
C GLY A 84 -12.65 -5.67 10.55
N LEU A 85 -12.20 -6.24 11.66
CA LEU A 85 -10.90 -6.01 12.26
C LEU A 85 -9.97 -7.17 11.91
N ASN A 86 -8.85 -6.86 11.27
CA ASN A 86 -7.78 -7.79 10.94
C ASN A 86 -6.54 -7.36 11.74
N LEU A 87 -5.89 -8.30 12.40
CA LEU A 87 -4.65 -8.07 13.12
C LEU A 87 -3.57 -9.02 12.62
N PHE A 88 -2.38 -8.47 12.42
CA PHE A 88 -1.16 -9.19 12.11
C PHE A 88 -0.13 -8.83 13.17
N PHE A 89 0.45 -9.84 13.80
CA PHE A 89 1.24 -9.65 15.01
C PHE A 89 2.42 -10.61 15.05
N THR A 90 3.58 -10.09 15.45
CA THR A 90 4.77 -10.88 15.75
C THR A 90 5.31 -10.48 17.13
N PRO A 91 5.40 -11.41 18.10
CA PRO A 91 5.96 -11.11 19.41
C PRO A 91 7.48 -10.93 19.33
N ARG A 92 8.04 -10.13 20.25
CA ARG A 92 9.49 -10.14 20.48
C ARG A 92 9.92 -11.43 21.16
N GLN A 93 11.09 -11.95 20.79
CA GLN A 93 11.67 -13.14 21.41
C GLN A 93 11.71 -13.01 22.95
N ASN A 94 11.31 -14.08 23.64
CA ASN A 94 11.32 -14.21 25.11
C ASN A 94 10.42 -13.21 25.87
N ARG A 95 9.35 -12.72 25.27
CA ARG A 95 8.31 -11.91 25.95
C ARG A 95 6.95 -12.56 25.79
N SER A 96 6.23 -12.76 26.89
CA SER A 96 4.78 -13.05 26.81
C SER A 96 4.05 -11.75 26.50
N VAL A 97 3.00 -11.85 25.69
CA VAL A 97 2.22 -10.69 25.22
C VAL A 97 0.77 -10.81 25.69
N ASP A 98 0.61 -11.30 26.92
CA ASP A 98 -0.69 -11.56 27.56
C ASP A 98 -1.56 -10.30 27.68
N GLN A 99 -0.92 -9.13 27.67
CA GLN A 99 -1.59 -7.82 27.77
C GLN A 99 -2.15 -7.30 26.44
N LEU A 100 -1.85 -7.95 25.31
CA LEU A 100 -2.35 -7.52 24.00
C LEU A 100 -3.87 -7.65 23.91
N CYS A 101 -4.44 -8.81 24.22
CA CYS A 101 -5.90 -9.01 24.15
C CYS A 101 -6.68 -8.07 25.09
N PRO A 102 -6.31 -7.91 26.38
CA PRO A 102 -6.94 -6.92 27.25
C PRO A 102 -6.88 -5.49 26.71
N LEU A 103 -5.75 -5.09 26.13
CA LEU A 103 -5.61 -3.78 25.50
C LEU A 103 -6.53 -3.65 24.27
N LEU A 104 -6.57 -4.66 23.40
CA LEU A 104 -7.43 -4.66 22.22
C LEU A 104 -8.91 -4.56 22.59
N GLN A 105 -9.35 -5.31 23.61
CA GLN A 105 -10.73 -5.21 24.13
C GLN A 105 -11.03 -3.83 24.71
N LYS A 106 -10.05 -3.16 25.30
CA LYS A 106 -10.21 -1.78 25.78
C LYS A 106 -10.32 -0.76 24.65
N ILE A 107 -9.58 -0.97 23.55
CA ILE A 107 -9.53 -0.05 22.41
C ILE A 107 -10.72 -0.26 21.47
N PHE A 108 -11.09 -1.51 21.18
CA PHE A 108 -12.09 -1.87 20.15
C PHE A 108 -13.37 -2.49 20.72
N GLY A 109 -13.47 -2.56 22.05
CA GLY A 109 -14.65 -3.00 22.79
C GLY A 109 -14.55 -4.42 23.35
N LEU A 110 -15.27 -4.64 24.46
CA LEU A 110 -15.27 -5.91 25.22
C LEU A 110 -15.86 -7.09 24.45
N GLN A 111 -16.56 -6.83 23.34
CA GLN A 111 -17.11 -7.82 22.42
C GLN A 111 -16.04 -8.55 21.59
N LEU A 112 -14.78 -8.11 21.61
CA LEU A 112 -13.70 -8.82 20.94
C LEU A 112 -13.44 -10.17 21.60
N LYS A 113 -13.53 -11.23 20.80
CA LYS A 113 -13.22 -12.62 21.18
C LYS A 113 -11.71 -12.85 21.20
N CYS A 114 -10.99 -12.04 21.98
CA CYS A 114 -9.55 -12.11 22.19
C CYS A 114 -9.29 -12.50 23.64
N SER A 115 -8.88 -13.75 23.88
CA SER A 115 -8.51 -14.19 25.24
C SER A 115 -7.01 -14.00 25.47
N THR A 116 -6.19 -14.79 24.78
CA THR A 116 -4.74 -14.63 24.69
C THR A 116 -4.28 -14.79 23.24
N PRO A 117 -3.16 -14.18 22.84
CA PRO A 117 -2.61 -14.35 21.50
C PRO A 117 -2.40 -15.83 21.12
N GLU A 118 -1.93 -16.66 22.05
CA GLU A 118 -1.58 -18.07 21.81
C GLU A 118 -2.81 -18.93 21.48
N ASN A 119 -3.95 -18.63 22.10
CA ASN A 119 -5.18 -19.42 21.92
C ASN A 119 -6.10 -18.87 20.85
N THR A 120 -6.03 -17.57 20.60
CA THR A 120 -6.97 -16.87 19.71
C THR A 120 -6.39 -16.66 18.32
N PHE A 121 -5.10 -16.34 18.20
CA PHE A 121 -4.51 -16.02 16.92
C PHE A 121 -4.12 -17.29 16.18
N THR A 122 -4.23 -17.25 14.86
CA THR A 122 -3.79 -18.34 14.00
C THR A 122 -2.34 -18.09 13.61
N GLY A 123 -1.46 -19.07 13.88
CA GLY A 123 -0.08 -19.04 13.40
C GLY A 123 -0.02 -19.11 11.88
N LEU A 124 0.73 -18.21 11.28
CA LEU A 124 1.02 -18.20 9.84
C LEU A 124 2.28 -19.03 9.56
N PRO A 125 2.28 -19.89 8.53
CA PRO A 125 3.45 -20.69 8.20
C PRO A 125 4.57 -19.77 7.74
N VAL A 126 5.64 -19.67 8.53
CA VAL A 126 6.87 -18.96 8.15
C VAL A 126 7.61 -19.84 7.14
N VAL A 127 7.38 -19.59 5.85
CA VAL A 127 8.02 -20.36 4.76
C VAL A 127 9.53 -20.05 4.66
N SER A 128 9.97 -18.92 5.22
CA SER A 128 11.39 -18.55 5.39
C SER A 128 11.56 -17.42 6.41
N GLU A 129 12.36 -17.64 7.45
CA GLU A 129 12.72 -16.59 8.45
C GLU A 129 13.51 -15.41 7.84
N ARG A 130 14.13 -15.59 6.66
CA ARG A 130 14.92 -14.54 5.98
C ARG A 130 14.13 -13.67 5.00
N PHE A 131 12.93 -14.10 4.61
CA PHE A 131 12.15 -13.45 3.52
C PHE A 131 10.67 -13.30 3.84
N ALA A 132 10.21 -13.63 5.06
CA ALA A 132 8.83 -13.43 5.45
C ALA A 132 8.57 -11.94 5.71
N SER A 133 7.96 -11.26 4.75
CA SER A 133 7.32 -9.94 4.94
C SER A 133 5.96 -10.07 5.65
N SER A 134 5.73 -11.17 6.36
CA SER A 134 4.44 -11.59 6.89
C SER A 134 4.54 -11.86 8.37
N ALA A 135 3.61 -11.31 9.14
CA ALA A 135 3.58 -11.51 10.58
C ALA A 135 3.42 -12.98 10.98
N ALA A 136 3.88 -13.32 12.17
CA ALA A 136 3.83 -14.68 12.69
C ALA A 136 2.41 -15.15 13.01
N PHE A 137 1.52 -14.22 13.38
CA PHE A 137 0.16 -14.52 13.82
C PHE A 137 -0.85 -13.61 13.14
N GLN A 138 -2.03 -14.15 12.84
CA GLN A 138 -3.18 -13.40 12.34
C GLN A 138 -4.44 -13.62 13.18
N TYR A 139 -5.27 -12.60 13.26
CA TYR A 139 -6.60 -12.65 13.86
C TYR A 139 -7.59 -11.84 13.02
N HIS A 140 -8.80 -12.35 12.87
CA HIS A 140 -9.90 -11.65 12.23
C HIS A 140 -11.16 -11.75 13.08
N GLN A 141 -11.85 -10.61 13.23
CA GLN A 141 -13.20 -10.58 13.77
C GLN A 141 -14.02 -9.48 13.08
N MET A 142 -15.27 -9.80 12.76
CA MET A 142 -16.22 -8.79 12.31
C MET A 142 -16.43 -7.72 13.39
N LEU A 143 -16.12 -6.47 13.04
CA LEU A 143 -16.30 -5.29 13.88
C LEU A 143 -17.00 -4.21 13.04
N PRO A 144 -18.29 -3.95 13.23
CA PRO A 144 -19.08 -3.11 12.33
C PRO A 144 -18.79 -1.61 12.49
N SER A 145 -18.19 -1.18 13.59
CA SER A 145 -18.02 0.23 13.94
C SER A 145 -16.80 0.45 14.83
N LEU A 146 -16.20 1.65 14.74
CA LEU A 146 -15.03 2.09 15.49
C LEU A 146 -15.38 2.99 16.70
N VAL A 147 -16.59 2.90 17.24
CA VAL A 147 -17.05 3.76 18.35
C VAL A 147 -16.18 3.64 19.60
N ASP A 148 -15.75 2.42 19.93
CA ASP A 148 -14.89 2.20 21.09
C ASP A 148 -13.49 2.82 20.86
N LEU A 149 -12.97 2.72 19.62
CA LEU A 149 -11.67 3.30 19.25
C LEU A 149 -11.70 4.82 19.34
N THR A 150 -12.72 5.47 18.79
CA THR A 150 -12.84 6.93 18.84
C THR A 150 -13.00 7.42 20.27
N SER A 151 -13.79 6.73 21.08
CA SER A 151 -13.96 7.02 22.51
C SER A 151 -12.64 6.87 23.27
N TYR A 152 -11.87 5.82 22.99
CA TYR A 152 -10.56 5.60 23.60
C TYR A 152 -9.58 6.73 23.25
N ILE A 153 -9.48 7.12 21.96
CA ILE A 153 -8.60 8.21 21.52
C ILE A 153 -9.01 9.54 22.17
N GLN A 154 -10.30 9.86 22.19
CA GLN A 154 -10.81 11.09 22.83
C GLN A 154 -10.48 11.16 24.32
N GLN A 155 -10.52 10.04 25.04
CA GLN A 155 -10.29 10.01 26.48
C GLN A 155 -8.80 9.93 26.87
N LYS A 156 -7.98 9.28 26.05
CA LYS A 156 -6.58 8.93 26.41
C LYS A 156 -5.53 9.69 25.65
N ILE A 157 -5.84 10.17 24.46
CA ILE A 157 -4.88 10.84 23.57
C ILE A 157 -5.20 12.33 23.45
N CYS A 158 -6.48 12.69 23.28
CA CYS A 158 -6.87 14.09 23.19
C CYS A 158 -6.84 14.80 24.56
N PRO A 159 -6.08 15.89 24.70
CA PRO A 159 -6.15 16.73 25.91
C PRO A 159 -7.53 17.38 26.04
N ALA A 160 -8.03 17.52 27.27
CA ALA A 160 -9.30 18.20 27.54
C ALA A 160 -9.30 19.68 27.06
N SER A 161 -8.12 20.28 26.90
CA SER A 161 -7.93 21.64 26.41
C SER A 161 -7.98 21.77 24.88
N ASP A 162 -8.02 20.66 24.13
CA ASP A 162 -7.99 20.66 22.66
C ASP A 162 -9.30 20.09 22.08
N PRO A 163 -10.35 20.94 21.92
CA PRO A 163 -11.59 20.50 21.30
C PRO A 163 -11.42 20.14 19.82
N ALA A 164 -10.38 20.64 19.14
CA ALA A 164 -10.10 20.31 17.76
C ALA A 164 -9.62 18.84 17.62
N CYS A 165 -8.83 18.34 18.57
CA CYS A 165 -8.45 16.92 18.63
C CYS A 165 -9.68 16.01 18.74
N SER A 166 -10.62 16.36 19.62
CA SER A 166 -11.86 15.59 19.82
C SER A 166 -12.75 15.59 18.57
N ALA A 167 -12.90 16.75 17.93
CA ALA A 167 -13.65 16.88 16.67
C ALA A 167 -13.00 16.08 15.53
N LYS A 168 -11.67 16.13 15.41
CA LYS A 168 -10.92 15.35 14.42
C LYS A 168 -11.09 13.85 14.64
N THR A 169 -11.01 13.40 15.88
CA THR A 169 -11.21 12.00 16.25
C THR A 169 -12.62 11.50 15.90
N ALA A 170 -13.64 12.35 16.03
CA ALA A 170 -15.00 11.98 15.66
C ALA A 170 -15.14 11.67 14.15
N THR A 171 -14.26 12.21 13.30
CA THR A 171 -14.27 11.93 11.85
C THR A 171 -13.82 10.51 11.48
N ILE A 172 -13.19 9.78 12.42
CA ILE A 172 -12.76 8.38 12.20
C ILE A 172 -13.98 7.46 12.00
N HIS A 173 -15.15 7.83 12.56
CA HIS A 173 -16.38 7.05 12.37
C HIS A 173 -16.84 6.96 10.91
N SER A 174 -16.50 7.93 10.07
CA SER A 174 -16.84 7.94 8.65
C SER A 174 -15.72 7.38 7.78
N ALA A 175 -14.69 6.77 8.37
CA ALA A 175 -13.61 6.13 7.62
C ALA A 175 -14.10 4.89 6.87
N ASP A 176 -13.51 4.64 5.72
CA ASP A 176 -13.73 3.40 4.96
C ASP A 176 -12.77 2.31 5.40
N TYR A 177 -11.52 2.69 5.70
CA TYR A 177 -10.59 1.83 6.43
C TYR A 177 -9.71 2.65 7.37
N VAL A 178 -9.20 1.96 8.39
CA VAL A 178 -8.26 2.51 9.38
C VAL A 178 -7.14 1.51 9.59
N ASP A 179 -5.92 1.97 9.39
CA ASP A 179 -4.72 1.16 9.55
C ASP A 179 -3.90 1.69 10.72
N ILE A 180 -3.46 0.80 11.60
CA ILE A 180 -2.55 1.11 12.69
C ILE A 180 -1.33 0.23 12.54
N ASP A 181 -0.17 0.85 12.44
CA ASP A 181 1.11 0.19 12.20
C ASP A 181 2.10 0.52 13.30
N TYR A 182 2.71 -0.52 13.85
CA TYR A 182 3.83 -0.41 14.76
C TYR A 182 4.92 -1.40 14.35
N ASP A 183 6.15 -0.93 14.41
CA ASP A 183 7.35 -1.75 14.27
C ASP A 183 8.40 -1.33 15.31
N ALA A 184 9.11 -2.33 15.84
CA ALA A 184 10.08 -2.17 16.89
C ALA A 184 11.39 -1.49 16.44
N ILE A 185 11.67 -1.42 15.14
CA ILE A 185 12.83 -0.73 14.56
C ILE A 185 12.57 0.78 14.57
N SER A 186 11.44 1.21 14.01
CA SER A 186 11.07 2.63 13.96
C SER A 186 10.62 3.18 15.32
N GLN A 187 10.15 2.30 16.22
CA GLN A 187 9.56 2.66 17.52
C GLN A 187 8.45 3.72 17.41
N SER A 188 7.75 3.75 16.27
CA SER A 188 6.70 4.72 15.99
C SER A 188 5.39 3.99 15.74
N LEU A 189 4.29 4.58 16.22
CA LEU A 189 2.95 4.12 15.90
C LEU A 189 2.40 5.04 14.80
N VAL A 190 1.96 4.46 13.69
CA VAL A 190 1.35 5.17 12.58
C VAL A 190 -0.12 4.82 12.53
N LEU A 191 -0.99 5.82 12.52
CA LEU A 191 -2.43 5.69 12.30
C LEU A 191 -2.76 6.32 10.94
N SER A 192 -3.28 5.52 10.01
CA SER A 192 -3.81 6.00 8.73
C SER A 192 -5.34 5.86 8.72
N VAL A 193 -6.02 6.94 8.36
CA VAL A 193 -7.48 6.99 8.28
C VAL A 193 -7.87 7.39 6.87
N PHE A 194 -8.44 6.45 6.12
CA PHE A 194 -8.81 6.67 4.72
C PHE A 194 -10.31 6.89 4.55
N ARG A 195 -10.64 7.82 3.65
CA ARG A 195 -11.98 8.15 3.19
C ARG A 195 -12.00 8.31 1.68
N HIS A 196 -12.88 7.59 1.01
CA HIS A 196 -13.09 7.71 -0.43
C HIS A 196 -13.76 9.04 -0.80
N ALA A 197 -14.53 9.65 0.10
CA ALA A 197 -15.22 10.90 -0.14
C ALA A 197 -15.47 11.69 1.16
N SER A 198 -15.68 13.00 1.02
CA SER A 198 -16.13 13.85 2.12
C SER A 198 -17.52 13.41 2.63
N PRO A 199 -17.77 13.44 3.96
CA PRO A 199 -19.10 13.18 4.50
C PRO A 199 -20.16 14.11 3.87
N GLY A 200 -21.24 13.54 3.35
CA GLY A 200 -22.32 14.31 2.72
C GLY A 200 -22.16 14.42 1.20
N PRO A 201 -21.93 15.62 0.62
CA PRO A 201 -21.92 15.83 -0.83
C PRO A 201 -20.70 15.24 -1.56
N GLY A 202 -19.76 14.61 -0.86
CA GLY A 202 -18.53 14.06 -1.45
C GLY A 202 -17.47 15.11 -1.82
N ILE A 203 -17.68 16.37 -1.41
CA ILE A 203 -16.82 17.50 -1.71
C ILE A 203 -16.17 18.02 -0.42
N TRP A 204 -14.86 18.23 -0.45
CA TRP A 204 -14.12 18.85 0.64
C TRP A 204 -14.14 20.38 0.50
N ASP A 205 -14.70 21.03 1.53
CA ASP A 205 -14.66 22.49 1.72
C ASP A 205 -14.31 22.74 3.19
N GLU A 206 -13.01 22.84 3.47
CA GLU A 206 -12.50 22.87 4.83
C GLU A 206 -11.25 23.75 4.94
N THR A 207 -10.97 24.19 6.17
CA THR A 207 -9.73 24.90 6.48
C THR A 207 -8.92 24.08 7.45
N LEU A 208 -7.78 23.59 6.99
CA LEU A 208 -6.80 22.91 7.82
C LEU A 208 -6.01 23.98 8.57
N GLN A 209 -6.11 23.98 9.89
CA GLN A 209 -5.48 24.95 10.77
C GLN A 209 -4.41 24.27 11.61
N LYS A 210 -3.27 24.92 11.80
CA LYS A 210 -2.25 24.48 12.75
C LYS A 210 -2.77 24.69 14.18
N SER A 211 -3.02 23.62 14.92
CA SER A 211 -3.45 23.71 16.32
C SER A 211 -2.25 23.80 17.27
N GLY A 212 -2.01 24.97 17.87
CA GLY A 212 -1.00 25.18 18.90
C GLY A 212 0.46 25.09 18.42
N SER A 213 1.37 24.71 19.33
CA SER A 213 2.81 24.52 19.06
C SER A 213 3.14 23.17 18.41
N SER A 214 2.13 22.47 17.90
CA SER A 214 2.29 21.14 17.31
C SER A 214 3.10 21.17 16.00
N ALA A 215 3.61 20.00 15.62
CA ALA A 215 4.46 19.83 14.45
C ALA A 215 3.77 20.30 13.16
N ASN A 216 4.57 20.61 12.15
CA ASN A 216 4.06 21.03 10.85
C ASN A 216 3.15 19.95 10.25
N ILE A 217 2.08 20.39 9.58
CA ILE A 217 1.15 19.50 8.88
C ILE A 217 1.57 19.48 7.41
N GLU A 218 1.97 18.31 6.93
CA GLU A 218 2.26 18.09 5.51
C GLU A 218 0.95 17.81 4.78
N VAL A 219 0.63 18.60 3.76
CA VAL A 219 -0.55 18.38 2.93
C VAL A 219 -0.12 18.11 1.50
N GLY A 220 -0.54 16.98 0.96
CA GLY A 220 -0.40 16.64 -0.45
C GLY A 220 -1.77 16.63 -1.13
N VAL A 221 -1.87 17.29 -2.28
CA VAL A 221 -3.02 17.19 -3.19
C VAL A 221 -2.48 16.68 -4.52
N LEU A 222 -2.70 15.40 -4.77
CA LEU A 222 -2.09 14.69 -5.88
C LEU A 222 -3.17 14.07 -6.78
N ALA A 223 -2.75 13.70 -7.97
CA ALA A 223 -3.53 12.99 -8.96
C ALA A 223 -2.68 11.89 -9.58
N ASN A 224 -3.33 10.82 -10.04
CA ASN A 224 -2.69 9.87 -10.93
C ASN A 224 -2.43 10.57 -12.26
N GLU A 225 -1.18 10.88 -12.55
CA GLU A 225 -0.81 11.41 -13.86
C GLU A 225 -0.66 10.25 -14.84
N LYS A 226 -0.91 10.54 -16.12
CA LYS A 226 -0.49 9.64 -17.18
C LYS A 226 1.03 9.52 -17.10
N PRO A 227 1.57 8.32 -16.81
CA PRO A 227 2.99 8.18 -16.63
C PRO A 227 3.70 8.37 -17.98
N ILE A 228 4.93 8.93 -17.93
CA ILE A 228 5.76 9.15 -19.12
C ILE A 228 6.10 7.80 -19.76
N GLU A 229 6.29 6.78 -18.93
CA GLU A 229 6.53 5.39 -19.30
C GLU A 229 5.35 4.52 -18.81
N PRO A 230 4.80 3.61 -19.62
CA PRO A 230 3.56 2.89 -19.30
C PRO A 230 3.63 2.00 -18.04
N GLU A 231 4.82 1.65 -17.59
CA GLU A 231 5.14 0.84 -16.41
C GLU A 231 5.25 1.64 -15.10
N HIS A 232 5.28 2.96 -15.18
CA HIS A 232 5.42 3.81 -13.99
C HIS A 232 4.07 4.19 -13.39
N LEU A 233 4.01 4.20 -12.06
CA LEU A 233 2.97 4.94 -11.35
C LEU A 233 3.47 6.36 -11.19
N SER A 234 2.91 7.29 -11.98
CA SER A 234 3.20 8.71 -11.84
C SER A 234 2.11 9.35 -10.99
N LEU A 235 2.50 9.88 -9.84
CA LEU A 235 1.67 10.80 -9.07
C LEU A 235 2.22 12.20 -9.30
N GLY A 236 1.35 13.13 -9.67
CA GLY A 236 1.69 14.54 -9.78
C GLY A 236 0.71 15.39 -9.01
N GLY A 237 1.13 16.58 -8.62
CA GLY A 237 0.28 17.53 -7.91
C GLY A 237 1.09 18.46 -7.04
N PHE A 238 0.54 18.82 -5.89
CA PHE A 238 1.10 19.84 -5.02
C PHE A 238 1.36 19.31 -3.61
N LEU A 239 2.50 19.69 -3.04
CA LEU A 239 2.83 19.50 -1.63
C LEU A 239 2.96 20.86 -0.95
N THR A 240 2.47 20.97 0.27
CA THR A 240 2.66 22.15 1.10
C THR A 240 2.76 21.76 2.56
N VAL A 241 3.60 22.47 3.30
CA VAL A 241 3.75 22.32 4.74
C VAL A 241 3.14 23.54 5.44
N ILE A 242 2.05 23.32 6.18
CA ILE A 242 1.35 24.39 6.90
C ILE A 242 2.26 24.94 8.01
N GLY A 243 2.50 26.26 8.00
CA GLY A 243 3.41 26.91 8.95
C GLY A 243 4.79 27.24 8.38
N GLU A 244 5.14 26.69 7.21
CA GLU A 244 6.48 26.78 6.62
C GLU A 244 6.44 27.31 5.19
N ASP A 245 5.57 26.74 4.35
CA ASP A 245 5.46 27.13 2.95
C ASP A 245 4.49 28.30 2.75
N GLY A 246 4.88 29.27 1.92
CA GLY A 246 3.99 30.37 1.50
C GLY A 246 3.09 30.03 0.30
N LYS A 247 3.34 28.90 -0.39
CA LYS A 247 2.58 28.45 -1.56
C LYS A 247 2.77 26.95 -1.78
N PRO A 248 1.84 26.26 -2.47
CA PRO A 248 2.02 24.86 -2.82
C PRO A 248 3.18 24.67 -3.80
N SER A 249 3.99 23.63 -3.58
CA SER A 249 5.10 23.24 -4.43
C SER A 249 4.70 22.08 -5.35
N PRO A 250 4.91 22.17 -6.67
CA PRO A 250 4.61 21.05 -7.56
C PRO A 250 5.57 19.89 -7.31
N THR A 251 5.05 18.65 -7.30
CA THR A 251 5.84 17.43 -7.11
C THR A 251 5.47 16.35 -8.12
N LYS A 252 6.40 15.44 -8.39
CA LYS A 252 6.17 14.17 -9.10
C LYS A 252 6.91 13.03 -8.39
N TRP A 253 6.29 11.84 -8.30
CA TRP A 253 6.88 10.65 -7.67
C TRP A 253 6.91 9.44 -8.61
N GLY A 254 7.95 8.59 -8.52
CA GLY A 254 8.18 7.36 -9.30
C GLY A 254 9.14 6.39 -8.59
N SER A 255 9.40 5.19 -9.15
CA SER A 255 10.20 4.11 -8.53
C SER A 255 11.42 3.68 -9.36
N ALA A 256 12.48 3.18 -8.71
CA ALA A 256 13.72 2.72 -9.35
C ALA A 256 14.21 1.39 -8.72
N MET A 257 14.94 0.55 -9.46
CA MET A 257 15.47 -0.74 -9.01
C MET A 257 16.99 -0.83 -9.25
N LEU A 258 17.77 -1.25 -8.25
CA LEU A 258 19.20 -1.54 -8.37
C LEU A 258 19.45 -3.04 -8.17
N LEU A 259 20.22 -3.66 -9.07
CA LEU A 259 20.56 -5.09 -9.02
C LEU A 259 22.08 -5.26 -9.07
N GLU A 260 22.61 -6.11 -8.18
CA GLU A 260 24.01 -6.52 -8.23
C GLU A 260 24.15 -7.79 -9.08
N LEU A 261 24.99 -7.72 -10.10
CA LEU A 261 25.25 -8.86 -10.99
C LEU A 261 26.46 -9.65 -10.48
N ALA A 262 26.27 -10.94 -10.18
CA ALA A 262 27.35 -11.82 -9.76
C ALA A 262 28.19 -12.29 -10.96
N PRO A 263 29.49 -11.94 -11.04
CA PRO A 263 30.35 -12.39 -12.13
C PRO A 263 30.68 -13.89 -11.98
N PRO A 264 30.89 -14.62 -13.09
CA PRO A 264 31.21 -16.04 -13.06
C PRO A 264 32.59 -16.26 -12.41
N PRO A 265 32.79 -17.38 -11.67
CA PRO A 265 34.05 -17.67 -11.01
C PRO A 265 35.20 -17.81 -12.02
N SER A 266 36.35 -17.22 -11.70
CA SER A 266 37.52 -17.06 -12.59
C SER A 266 38.26 -18.36 -12.93
N SER A 267 37.77 -19.53 -12.50
CA SER A 267 38.40 -20.82 -12.71
C SER A 267 37.97 -21.46 -14.03
N ALA A 268 38.34 -20.82 -15.13
CA ALA A 268 38.55 -21.49 -16.41
C ALA A 268 39.86 -20.94 -16.96
N GLY A 269 40.98 -21.49 -16.50
CA GLY A 269 42.28 -21.19 -17.09
C GLY A 269 42.28 -21.65 -18.55
N SER A 270 42.17 -20.71 -19.49
CA SER A 270 42.64 -20.87 -20.86
C SER A 270 42.56 -19.55 -21.61
N GLU A 271 43.75 -19.04 -21.95
CA GLU A 271 44.14 -18.38 -23.20
C GLU A 271 43.04 -17.66 -24.03
N ASN A 272 43.24 -16.34 -24.16
CA ASN A 272 42.59 -15.36 -25.05
C ASN A 272 41.26 -14.74 -24.56
N PRO A 273 41.29 -13.51 -24.01
CA PRO A 273 40.11 -12.75 -23.57
C PRO A 273 39.15 -12.30 -24.71
N GLY A 274 39.42 -12.69 -25.96
CA GLY A 274 38.61 -12.33 -27.14
C GLY A 274 37.79 -13.47 -27.73
N SER A 275 37.78 -14.68 -27.15
CA SER A 275 36.99 -15.79 -27.71
C SER A 275 35.52 -15.66 -27.26
N ARG A 276 34.58 -15.58 -28.23
CA ARG A 276 33.12 -15.53 -28.02
C ARG A 276 32.52 -16.73 -27.25
N LYS A 277 33.35 -17.66 -26.76
CA LYS A 277 32.91 -18.86 -26.03
C LYS A 277 32.60 -18.61 -24.54
N HIS A 278 32.84 -17.41 -24.03
CA HIS A 278 32.49 -17.02 -22.66
C HIS A 278 31.73 -15.68 -22.62
N ALA A 279 30.63 -15.57 -23.38
CA ALA A 279 29.70 -14.47 -23.20
C ALA A 279 29.00 -14.62 -21.84
N TRP A 280 29.24 -13.67 -20.94
CA TRP A 280 28.52 -13.60 -19.66
C TRP A 280 27.13 -13.02 -19.91
N HIS A 281 26.10 -13.81 -19.64
CA HIS A 281 24.71 -13.39 -19.72
C HIS A 281 24.11 -13.36 -18.32
N ALA A 282 23.34 -12.30 -18.05
CA ALA A 282 22.53 -12.16 -16.86
C ALA A 282 21.09 -11.86 -17.29
N ASP A 283 20.16 -12.71 -16.87
CA ASP A 283 18.73 -12.55 -17.16
C ASP A 283 18.02 -11.99 -15.93
N ILE A 284 17.31 -10.87 -16.10
CA ILE A 284 16.52 -10.24 -15.06
C ILE A 284 15.05 -10.55 -15.35
N PRO A 285 14.39 -11.44 -14.59
CA PRO A 285 12.98 -11.74 -14.83
C PRO A 285 12.13 -10.54 -14.43
N LEU A 286 11.57 -9.86 -15.42
CA LEU A 286 10.59 -8.81 -15.22
C LEU A 286 9.19 -9.39 -15.45
N HIS A 287 8.26 -9.05 -14.57
CA HIS A 287 6.86 -9.45 -14.73
C HIS A 287 6.05 -8.29 -15.29
N LEU A 288 5.50 -8.48 -16.49
CA LEU A 288 4.58 -7.53 -17.08
C LEU A 288 3.13 -7.88 -16.70
N ARG A 289 2.35 -6.92 -16.21
CA ARG A 289 0.98 -7.18 -15.73
C ARG A 289 -0.07 -6.45 -16.56
N TYR A 290 -1.05 -7.20 -17.06
CA TYR A 290 -2.31 -6.75 -17.69
C TYR A 290 -2.17 -5.69 -18.78
N LEU A 291 -1.59 -6.06 -19.92
CA LEU A 291 -1.77 -5.29 -21.14
C LEU A 291 -3.20 -5.43 -21.67
N ARG A 292 -3.68 -4.39 -22.35
CA ARG A 292 -5.02 -4.41 -22.94
C ARG A 292 -5.07 -5.50 -24.02
N PRO A 293 -6.18 -6.25 -24.11
CA PRO A 293 -6.46 -7.12 -25.25
C PRO A 293 -6.32 -6.34 -26.56
N ALA A 294 -5.74 -6.96 -27.58
CA ALA A 294 -5.53 -6.36 -28.89
C ALA A 294 -5.93 -7.34 -29.99
N ALA A 295 -6.40 -6.82 -31.12
CA ALA A 295 -6.62 -7.62 -32.31
C ALA A 295 -5.30 -8.25 -32.76
N GLY A 296 -5.32 -9.54 -33.10
CA GLY A 296 -4.11 -10.31 -33.42
C GLY A 296 -3.32 -10.85 -32.21
N GLY A 297 -3.75 -10.59 -30.97
CA GLY A 297 -3.22 -11.26 -29.76
C GLY A 297 -1.78 -10.92 -29.37
N VAL A 298 -1.19 -9.88 -29.95
CA VAL A 298 0.15 -9.38 -29.62
C VAL A 298 0.11 -7.86 -29.52
N THR A 299 0.86 -7.31 -28.57
CA THR A 299 1.07 -5.86 -28.47
C THR A 299 2.56 -5.59 -28.22
N GLU A 300 3.06 -4.51 -28.82
CA GLU A 300 4.45 -4.10 -28.68
C GLU A 300 4.62 -3.22 -27.44
N VAL A 301 5.64 -3.51 -26.64
CA VAL A 301 6.04 -2.70 -25.49
C VAL A 301 7.46 -2.20 -25.71
N GLU A 302 7.67 -0.92 -25.47
CA GLU A 302 8.99 -0.28 -25.55
C GLU A 302 9.61 -0.24 -24.15
N VAL A 303 10.80 -0.82 -23.97
CA VAL A 303 11.52 -0.88 -22.69
C VAL A 303 12.89 -0.22 -22.87
N PRO A 304 13.22 0.85 -22.14
CA PRO A 304 14.53 1.48 -22.25
C PRO A 304 15.65 0.54 -21.79
N TRP A 305 16.81 0.63 -22.43
CA TRP A 305 17.97 -0.15 -21.99
C TRP A 305 18.45 0.30 -20.60
N PRO A 306 18.83 -0.64 -19.72
CA PRO A 306 19.26 -0.30 -18.37
C PRO A 306 20.63 0.40 -18.37
N VAL A 307 20.87 1.24 -17.38
CA VAL A 307 22.21 1.79 -17.10
C VAL A 307 23.02 0.73 -16.38
N VAL A 308 24.10 0.25 -17.01
CA VAL A 308 25.01 -0.75 -16.44
C VAL A 308 26.31 -0.07 -16.05
N PHE A 309 26.77 -0.30 -14.82
CA PHE A 309 28.00 0.32 -14.31
C PHE A 309 28.70 -0.56 -13.26
N TRP A 310 29.98 -0.31 -13.06
CA TRP A 310 30.75 -0.79 -11.90
C TRP A 310 30.95 0.34 -10.90
N ALA A 311 30.73 0.05 -9.63
CA ALA A 311 31.02 0.95 -8.52
C ALA A 311 32.28 0.45 -7.80
N CYS A 312 33.33 1.26 -7.78
CA CYS A 312 34.57 0.94 -7.08
C CYS A 312 34.84 1.96 -5.98
N ALA A 313 35.40 1.53 -4.86
CA ALA A 313 35.93 2.44 -3.86
C ALA A 313 37.04 3.27 -4.52
N ALA A 314 36.99 4.60 -4.35
CA ALA A 314 38.08 5.46 -4.74
C ALA A 314 39.26 5.19 -3.79
N GLU A 315 40.22 4.37 -4.25
CA GLU A 315 41.47 4.07 -3.54
C GLU A 315 42.24 5.37 -3.22
N GLU A 316 43.06 5.33 -2.17
CA GLU A 316 43.80 6.45 -1.59
C GLU A 316 44.78 7.09 -2.59
N GLY A 317 44.27 7.95 -3.48
CA GLY A 317 45.08 8.63 -4.49
C GLY A 317 44.41 9.85 -5.13
N SER A 318 43.08 9.97 -5.11
CA SER A 318 42.39 11.18 -5.57
C SER A 318 42.30 12.20 -4.43
N LYS A 319 42.96 13.36 -4.60
CA LYS A 319 42.84 14.51 -3.67
C LYS A 319 41.44 15.14 -3.64
N MET A 320 40.47 14.58 -4.38
CA MET A 320 39.10 15.06 -4.47
C MET A 320 38.19 14.01 -3.84
N SER A 321 37.42 14.42 -2.82
CA SER A 321 36.48 13.55 -2.12
C SER A 321 35.26 13.16 -2.97
N VAL A 322 35.04 13.83 -4.09
CA VAL A 322 33.95 13.63 -5.06
C VAL A 322 34.53 13.88 -6.46
N ASN A 323 34.26 12.99 -7.41
CA ASN A 323 34.66 13.17 -8.81
C ASN A 323 33.86 14.35 -9.43
N PRO A 324 34.50 15.43 -9.91
CA PRO A 324 33.80 16.60 -10.44
C PRO A 324 33.10 16.37 -11.78
N PHE A 325 33.34 15.23 -12.44
CA PHE A 325 32.70 14.85 -13.70
C PHE A 325 31.49 13.93 -13.50
N ASP A 326 31.36 13.30 -12.34
CA ASP A 326 30.19 12.51 -12.01
C ASP A 326 29.02 13.44 -11.66
N ARG A 327 27.86 13.18 -12.27
CA ARG A 327 26.64 13.91 -11.91
C ARG A 327 26.07 13.29 -10.64
N VAL A 328 25.83 14.15 -9.64
CA VAL A 328 25.16 13.78 -8.40
C VAL A 328 23.63 13.81 -8.58
N ASN A 329 22.93 13.00 -7.78
CA ASN A 329 21.47 12.87 -7.72
C ASN A 329 20.84 12.24 -8.98
N LEU A 330 21.45 11.19 -9.53
CA LEU A 330 20.88 10.36 -10.60
C LEU A 330 19.99 9.23 -10.05
N GLY A 331 19.86 9.13 -8.72
CA GLY A 331 18.99 8.20 -8.01
C GLY A 331 19.75 6.99 -7.48
N TYR A 332 20.47 6.28 -8.36
CA TYR A 332 21.26 5.09 -7.95
C TYR A 332 22.53 5.46 -7.17
N ASP A 333 23.06 6.67 -7.35
CA ASP A 333 24.31 7.16 -6.76
C ASP A 333 24.20 7.34 -5.23
N GLY A 334 23.00 7.62 -4.72
CA GLY A 334 22.73 7.77 -3.28
C GLY A 334 22.88 6.49 -2.46
N LEU A 335 22.99 5.32 -3.11
CA LEU A 335 23.20 4.03 -2.47
C LEU A 335 24.68 3.74 -2.19
N PHE A 336 25.58 4.59 -2.67
CA PHE A 336 27.03 4.43 -2.55
C PHE A 336 27.64 5.56 -1.72
N GLY A 337 28.75 5.26 -1.03
CA GLY A 337 29.44 6.27 -0.21
C GLY A 337 30.06 7.39 -1.07
N PRO A 338 30.40 8.55 -0.48
CA PRO A 338 30.94 9.70 -1.22
C PRO A 338 32.27 9.40 -1.95
N ARG A 339 32.96 8.33 -1.57
CA ARG A 339 34.21 7.85 -2.20
C ARG A 339 33.97 6.68 -3.15
N THR A 340 32.99 6.83 -4.04
CA THR A 340 32.67 5.81 -5.04
C THR A 340 32.93 6.38 -6.43
N MET A 341 33.65 5.63 -7.25
CA MET A 341 33.85 5.92 -8.66
C MET A 341 32.97 4.98 -9.48
N PHE A 342 32.24 5.56 -10.44
CA PHE A 342 31.38 4.80 -11.33
C PHE A 342 32.03 4.65 -12.70
N TYR A 343 32.05 3.43 -13.22
CA TYR A 343 32.47 3.13 -14.59
C TYR A 343 31.27 2.62 -15.36
N HIS A 344 30.73 3.43 -16.26
CA HIS A 344 29.56 3.07 -17.06
C HIS A 344 29.95 2.22 -18.28
N LEU A 345 29.13 1.22 -18.59
CA LEU A 345 29.22 0.48 -19.84
C LEU A 345 28.46 1.23 -20.93
N GLU A 346 29.12 1.50 -22.06
CA GLU A 346 28.45 2.06 -23.22
C GLU A 346 27.58 1.01 -23.91
N PRO A 347 26.28 1.30 -24.15
CA PRO A 347 25.40 0.37 -24.85
C PRO A 347 25.78 0.28 -26.33
N ASP A 348 25.89 -0.95 -26.84
CA ASP A 348 26.12 -1.21 -28.27
C ASP A 348 24.79 -1.32 -29.02
N ALA A 349 24.35 -0.21 -29.62
CA ALA A 349 23.09 -0.12 -30.38
C ALA A 349 23.20 -0.62 -31.84
N THR A 350 24.32 -1.26 -32.24
CA THR A 350 24.54 -1.69 -33.63
C THR A 350 23.51 -2.71 -34.13
N GLY A 351 22.78 -3.38 -33.23
CA GLY A 351 21.68 -4.29 -33.55
C GLY A 351 20.26 -3.67 -33.51
N SER A 352 20.07 -2.50 -32.89
CA SER A 352 18.74 -1.95 -32.53
C SER A 352 18.37 -0.66 -33.29
N ALA A 353 18.67 -0.60 -34.60
CA ALA A 353 18.38 0.56 -35.47
C ALA A 353 18.85 1.94 -34.93
N GLY A 354 19.83 1.95 -34.01
CA GLY A 354 20.33 3.16 -33.37
C GLY A 354 19.45 3.71 -32.23
N SER A 355 18.48 2.94 -31.74
CA SER A 355 17.64 3.29 -30.58
C SER A 355 18.09 2.53 -29.32
N LEU A 356 18.14 3.22 -28.18
CA LEU A 356 18.43 2.64 -26.85
C LEU A 356 17.15 2.18 -26.13
N VAL A 357 16.23 1.63 -26.91
CA VAL A 357 14.92 1.17 -26.46
C VAL A 357 14.67 -0.18 -27.12
N GLU A 358 14.41 -1.18 -26.29
CA GLU A 358 14.07 -2.54 -26.71
C GLU A 358 12.57 -2.64 -27.00
N ARG A 359 12.20 -3.26 -28.13
CA ARG A 359 10.80 -3.50 -28.47
C ARG A 359 10.47 -4.96 -28.25
N LEU A 360 9.55 -5.21 -27.32
CA LEU A 360 9.14 -6.55 -26.93
C LEU A 360 7.72 -6.83 -27.44
N ALA A 361 7.59 -7.88 -28.25
CA ALA A 361 6.30 -8.42 -28.67
C ALA A 361 5.70 -9.25 -27.52
N VAL A 362 4.64 -8.73 -26.89
CA VAL A 362 4.01 -9.38 -25.72
C VAL A 362 2.66 -10.00 -26.11
N PRO A 363 2.42 -11.28 -25.81
CA PRO A 363 1.13 -11.90 -26.05
C PRO A 363 0.04 -11.31 -25.15
N VAL A 364 -1.10 -10.96 -25.74
CA VAL A 364 -2.31 -10.46 -25.08
C VAL A 364 -3.53 -11.25 -25.50
N LEU A 365 -4.66 -11.07 -24.80
CA LEU A 365 -5.92 -11.70 -25.22
C LEU A 365 -6.27 -11.22 -26.63
N ASP A 366 -6.35 -12.18 -27.56
CA ASP A 366 -6.76 -11.95 -28.93
C ASP A 366 -8.26 -11.70 -29.00
N LEU A 367 -8.65 -10.45 -29.28
CA LEU A 367 -10.05 -10.05 -29.38
C LEU A 367 -10.75 -10.74 -30.55
N ASP A 368 -10.04 -11.09 -31.63
CA ASP A 368 -10.61 -11.75 -32.80
C ASP A 368 -11.02 -13.20 -32.49
N ARG A 369 -10.41 -13.78 -31.46
CA ARG A 369 -10.66 -15.14 -30.99
C ARG A 369 -11.30 -15.17 -29.60
N ALA A 370 -11.73 -14.05 -29.04
CA ALA A 370 -12.30 -14.01 -27.69
C ALA A 370 -13.79 -14.41 -27.63
N GLY A 371 -14.50 -14.43 -28.76
CA GLY A 371 -15.95 -14.66 -28.79
C GLY A 371 -16.42 -16.01 -28.22
N TRP A 372 -15.60 -17.07 -28.31
CA TRP A 372 -15.96 -18.37 -27.70
C TRP A 372 -15.90 -18.35 -26.17
N VAL A 373 -15.06 -17.48 -25.58
CA VAL A 373 -14.96 -17.30 -24.12
C VAL A 373 -16.23 -16.66 -23.59
N GLU A 374 -16.76 -15.67 -24.30
CA GLU A 374 -18.04 -15.03 -23.99
C GLU A 374 -19.19 -16.05 -24.03
N GLN A 375 -19.30 -16.81 -25.13
CA GLN A 375 -20.34 -17.82 -25.28
C GLN A 375 -20.21 -18.96 -24.24
N GLY A 376 -19.00 -19.40 -23.95
CA GLY A 376 -18.73 -20.42 -22.92
C GLY A 376 -19.11 -19.95 -21.52
N THR A 377 -18.81 -18.68 -21.20
CA THR A 377 -19.19 -18.06 -19.91
C THR A 377 -20.70 -17.98 -19.77
N VAL A 378 -21.39 -17.52 -20.82
CA VAL A 378 -22.87 -17.46 -20.84
C VAL A 378 -23.47 -18.86 -20.65
N ALA A 379 -22.97 -19.87 -21.36
CA ALA A 379 -23.45 -21.24 -21.23
C ALA A 379 -23.26 -21.80 -19.81
N ALA A 380 -22.09 -21.58 -19.20
CA ALA A 380 -21.80 -22.01 -17.84
C ALA A 380 -22.73 -21.34 -16.81
N VAL A 381 -22.97 -20.03 -16.94
CA VAL A 381 -23.89 -19.28 -16.07
C VAL A 381 -25.32 -19.80 -16.22
N VAL A 382 -25.79 -20.04 -17.45
CA VAL A 382 -27.14 -20.57 -17.70
C VAL A 382 -27.31 -21.97 -17.13
N MET A 383 -26.33 -22.86 -17.33
CA MET A 383 -26.37 -24.21 -16.75
C MET A 383 -26.37 -24.18 -15.22
N GLY A 384 -25.55 -23.32 -14.61
CA GLY A 384 -25.53 -23.10 -13.17
C GLY A 384 -26.88 -22.60 -12.65
N ALA A 385 -27.48 -21.63 -13.32
CA ALA A 385 -28.79 -21.10 -12.97
C ALA A 385 -29.89 -22.16 -13.09
N LEU A 386 -29.92 -22.94 -14.17
CA LEU A 386 -30.88 -24.02 -14.36
C LEU A 386 -30.74 -25.11 -13.29
N TRP A 387 -29.51 -25.47 -12.91
CA TRP A 387 -29.26 -26.42 -11.84
C TRP A 387 -29.80 -25.91 -10.50
N VAL A 388 -29.52 -24.66 -10.14
CA VAL A 388 -30.06 -24.04 -8.92
C VAL A 388 -31.59 -24.04 -8.93
N CYS A 389 -32.21 -23.63 -10.03
CA CYS A 389 -33.67 -23.65 -10.20
C CYS A 389 -34.26 -25.05 -10.03
N TRP A 390 -33.62 -26.09 -10.59
CA TRP A 390 -34.07 -27.47 -10.41
C TRP A 390 -33.99 -27.91 -8.94
N LYS A 391 -32.88 -27.62 -8.24
CA LYS A 391 -32.76 -27.97 -6.81
C LYS A 391 -33.82 -27.27 -5.96
N LEU A 392 -34.12 -26.00 -6.24
CA LEU A 392 -35.17 -25.26 -5.54
C LEU A 392 -36.57 -25.83 -5.83
N LEU A 393 -36.89 -26.21 -7.07
CA LEU A 393 -38.15 -26.87 -7.42
C LEU A 393 -38.34 -28.22 -6.72
N GLY A 394 -37.26 -28.99 -6.53
CA GLY A 394 -37.29 -30.25 -5.78
C GLY A 394 -37.68 -30.05 -4.31
N VAL A 395 -37.18 -29.00 -3.68
CA VAL A 395 -37.52 -28.64 -2.28
C VAL A 395 -38.98 -28.18 -2.16
N VAL A 396 -39.47 -27.39 -3.13
CA VAL A 396 -40.87 -26.93 -3.13
C VAL A 396 -41.84 -28.09 -3.33
N ARG A 397 -41.52 -29.07 -4.19
CA ARG A 397 -42.34 -30.27 -4.40
C ARG A 397 -42.28 -31.28 -3.24
N GLY A 398 -41.16 -31.36 -2.52
CA GLY A 398 -40.97 -32.31 -1.40
C GLY A 398 -41.68 -31.95 -0.09
N ARG A 399 -42.26 -30.75 0.03
CA ARG A 399 -42.92 -30.28 1.26
C ARG A 399 -44.43 -30.61 1.32
N GLY A 400 -44.95 -31.39 0.36
CA GLY A 400 -46.37 -31.76 0.24
C GLY A 400 -46.76 -33.11 0.88
N GLU A 401 -45.80 -33.96 1.28
CA GLU A 401 -46.09 -35.30 1.82
C GLU A 401 -45.42 -35.52 3.18
N THR A 402 -46.03 -34.99 4.24
CA THR A 402 -45.96 -35.61 5.57
C THR A 402 -47.30 -35.39 6.25
N GLY A 403 -48.22 -36.32 5.98
CA GLY A 403 -49.48 -36.45 6.68
C GLY A 403 -49.26 -36.84 8.14
N TYR A 404 -49.98 -36.17 9.03
CA TYR A 404 -50.18 -36.53 10.43
C TYR A 404 -50.59 -38.02 10.56
N LYS A 405 -49.80 -38.83 11.27
CA LYS A 405 -50.28 -40.08 11.85
C LYS A 405 -50.58 -39.83 13.33
N THR A 406 -51.87 -39.84 13.64
CA THR A 406 -52.46 -39.84 14.98
C THR A 406 -52.09 -41.13 15.71
N GLU A 407 -51.65 -41.00 16.97
CA GLU A 407 -51.41 -42.11 17.91
C GLU A 407 -52.72 -42.86 18.22
N GLU A 408 -52.68 -44.19 18.17
CA GLU A 408 -53.71 -45.05 18.76
C GLU A 408 -53.11 -45.90 19.89
N LYS A 409 -53.94 -46.08 20.92
CA LYS A 409 -53.62 -46.39 22.31
C LYS A 409 -53.17 -47.84 22.57
N MET A 410 -52.35 -47.95 23.62
CA MET A 410 -52.15 -49.12 24.48
C MET A 410 -53.46 -49.86 24.81
N GLN A 411 -53.45 -51.18 24.59
CA GLN A 411 -53.93 -52.15 25.57
C GLN A 411 -53.16 -53.47 25.45
#